data_AF-A0A2T0KI57-F1
#
_entry.id   AF-A0A2T0KI57-F1
#
_cell.length_a   1.000
_cell.length_b   1.000
_cell.length_c   1.000
_cell.angle_alpha   90.00
_cell.angle_beta   90.00
_cell.angle_gamma   90.00
#
_symmetry.space_group_name_H-M   'P 1'
#
loop_
_entity.id
_entity.type
_entity.pdbx_description
1 polymer ?
#
loop_
_entity_poly.entity_id
_entity_poly.type
_entity_poly.pdbx_seq_one_letter_code
_entity_poly.pdbx_strand_id
1 'polypeptide(L)'
;MRRFLTATCLVALVSTTGACAGTTGTTTSPGASPAIGATAAPPASAPASAGTATAGNSQAVCTSAKTLINDSDLDALGQQLGALATAHQTKNADAQATAEKAIKNQAGTWAQELGQLQQQADDPGLRTTLGELSTSLTALASTESLDGVKSVEQAGLTVLTLGTGLDKLKKACG
;
A
#
# COMPACT_ATOMS: atom_id res chain seq x y z
N MET A 1 -15.24 34.73 -19.25
CA MET A 1 -16.60 34.16 -19.38
C MET A 1 -16.65 32.86 -18.60
N ARG A 2 -17.77 32.66 -17.90
CA ARG A 2 -18.03 31.67 -16.84
C ARG A 2 -17.86 30.22 -17.30
N ARG A 3 -17.19 29.39 -16.50
CA ARG A 3 -17.44 27.94 -16.45
C ARG A 3 -17.56 27.49 -14.99
N PHE A 4 -18.64 26.75 -14.75
CA PHE A 4 -19.32 26.56 -13.48
C PHE A 4 -18.59 25.56 -12.58
N LEU A 5 -18.47 25.90 -11.28
CA LEU A 5 -18.15 24.96 -10.22
C LEU A 5 -19.37 24.07 -9.95
N THR A 6 -19.23 22.76 -10.12
CA THR A 6 -20.14 21.76 -9.56
C THR A 6 -19.49 21.14 -8.34
N ALA A 7 -19.83 21.68 -7.18
CA ALA A 7 -19.53 21.12 -5.87
C ALA A 7 -20.56 20.02 -5.56
N THR A 8 -20.12 18.77 -5.55
CA THR A 8 -20.95 17.63 -5.12
C THR A 8 -20.65 17.35 -3.65
N CYS A 9 -21.46 17.94 -2.77
CA CYS A 9 -21.68 17.41 -1.42
C CYS A 9 -22.52 16.11 -1.50
N LEU A 10 -22.36 15.22 -0.51
CA LEU A 10 -23.17 14.05 -0.10
C LEU A 10 -22.27 12.80 0.01
N VAL A 11 -22.15 12.02 1.09
CA VAL A 11 -22.89 11.84 2.36
C VAL A 11 -21.95 11.15 3.36
N ALA A 12 -22.02 11.54 4.63
CA ALA A 12 -21.50 10.77 5.76
C ALA A 12 -22.52 9.70 6.20
N LEU A 13 -22.10 8.44 6.32
CA LEU A 13 -22.76 7.30 6.97
C LEU A 13 -21.75 6.13 6.90
N VAL A 14 -21.46 5.30 7.89
CA VAL A 14 -22.02 5.07 9.23
C VAL A 14 -20.94 4.31 10.02
N SER A 15 -20.89 4.55 11.33
CA SER A 15 -20.06 3.82 12.28
C SER A 15 -20.58 2.39 12.50
N THR A 16 -19.70 1.39 12.47
CA THR A 16 -19.93 0.12 13.16
C THR A 16 -18.65 -0.34 13.85
N THR A 17 -18.63 -0.11 15.16
CA THR A 17 -17.73 -0.71 16.16
C THR A 17 -18.04 -2.20 16.30
N GLY A 18 -17.07 -3.07 16.02
CA GLY A 18 -17.10 -4.48 16.38
C GLY A 18 -16.03 -4.80 17.41
N ALA A 19 -16.33 -4.57 18.69
CA ALA A 19 -15.54 -5.08 19.80
C ALA A 19 -16.09 -6.45 20.21
N CYS A 20 -15.32 -7.52 19.99
CA CYS A 20 -15.59 -8.83 20.59
C CYS A 20 -14.62 -9.07 21.74
N ALA A 21 -15.11 -8.81 22.95
CA ALA A 21 -14.56 -9.30 24.20
C ALA A 21 -14.97 -10.78 24.36
N GLY A 22 -13.98 -11.66 24.49
CA GLY A 22 -14.17 -13.05 24.87
C GLY A 22 -13.64 -13.29 26.28
N THR A 23 -14.51 -13.09 27.27
CA THR A 23 -14.29 -13.49 28.66
C THR A 23 -14.38 -15.02 28.77
N THR A 24 -13.33 -15.68 29.25
CA THR A 24 -13.46 -17.00 29.89
C THR A 24 -12.75 -16.92 31.23
N GLY A 25 -13.53 -16.96 32.31
CA GLY A 25 -13.02 -16.97 33.67
C GLY A 25 -12.71 -18.39 34.14
N THR A 26 -11.77 -18.50 35.09
CA THR A 26 -11.85 -19.49 36.17
C THR A 26 -11.02 -19.04 37.37
N THR A 27 -11.74 -18.95 38.49
CA THR A 27 -11.40 -18.90 39.93
C THR A 27 -10.12 -19.63 40.38
N THR A 28 -9.33 -19.05 41.32
CA THR A 28 -9.26 -19.41 42.78
C THR A 28 -8.15 -18.66 43.56
N SER A 29 -8.57 -18.03 44.68
CA SER A 29 -7.95 -17.76 46.01
C SER A 29 -6.48 -17.33 46.26
N PRO A 30 -6.21 -16.64 47.40
CA PRO A 30 -4.95 -15.93 47.68
C PRO A 30 -3.98 -16.73 48.59
N GLY A 31 -2.67 -16.47 48.46
CA GLY A 31 -1.69 -16.98 49.43
C GLY A 31 -0.21 -16.70 49.11
N ALA A 32 0.39 -15.85 49.94
CA ALA A 32 1.80 -15.81 50.39
C ALA A 32 2.97 -15.60 49.39
N SER A 33 3.69 -14.48 49.58
CA SER A 33 5.09 -14.24 49.20
C SER A 33 6.08 -15.14 49.98
N PRO A 34 7.41 -15.03 49.76
CA PRO A 34 8.19 -15.10 48.52
C PRO A 34 9.25 -16.22 48.58
N ALA A 35 9.76 -16.71 47.44
CA ALA A 35 10.95 -17.56 47.40
C ALA A 35 11.91 -17.13 46.30
N ILE A 36 13.19 -17.17 46.67
CA ILE A 36 14.35 -16.56 46.06
C ILE A 36 15.00 -17.56 45.10
N GLY A 37 15.42 -17.08 43.92
CA GLY A 37 16.53 -17.65 43.15
C GLY A 37 16.20 -18.77 42.16
N ALA A 38 16.32 -18.49 40.86
CA ALA A 38 16.98 -19.36 39.88
C ALA A 38 16.97 -18.70 38.48
N THR A 39 18.18 -18.41 38.00
CA THR A 39 18.70 -18.40 36.63
C THR A 39 17.71 -18.26 35.45
N ALA A 40 17.86 -17.17 34.71
CA ALA A 40 17.25 -16.94 33.40
C ALA A 40 17.67 -18.00 32.38
N ALA A 41 16.69 -18.65 31.75
CA ALA A 41 16.83 -19.39 30.51
C ALA A 41 15.83 -18.81 29.48
N PRO A 42 16.19 -18.71 28.19
CA PRO A 42 15.36 -18.08 27.17
C PRO A 42 14.05 -18.86 26.93
N PRO A 43 12.95 -18.21 26.54
CA PRO A 43 11.69 -18.90 26.27
C PRO A 43 11.87 -19.88 25.11
N ALA A 44 11.59 -21.15 25.40
CA ALA A 44 11.46 -22.21 24.41
C ALA A 44 10.31 -21.88 23.46
N SER A 45 10.65 -21.75 22.18
CA SER A 45 9.71 -21.61 21.07
C SER A 45 8.63 -22.68 21.15
N ALA A 46 7.39 -22.25 21.37
CA ALA A 46 6.23 -23.11 21.18
C ALA A 46 6.13 -23.50 19.70
N PRO A 47 5.78 -24.76 19.37
CA PRO A 47 5.60 -25.19 18.00
C PRO A 47 4.43 -24.43 17.38
N ALA A 48 4.70 -23.77 16.25
CA ALA A 48 3.70 -23.12 15.43
C ALA A 48 2.65 -24.17 15.02
N SER A 49 1.40 -23.93 15.41
CA SER A 49 0.25 -24.68 14.93
C SER A 49 0.21 -24.60 13.41
N ALA A 50 0.56 -25.69 12.75
CA ALA A 50 0.30 -25.92 11.33
C ALA A 50 -1.21 -26.07 11.15
N GLY A 51 -1.90 -24.97 10.88
CA GLY A 51 -3.33 -24.94 10.63
C GLY A 51 -3.65 -23.88 9.58
N THR A 52 -3.81 -24.29 8.32
CA THR A 52 -4.56 -23.57 7.27
C THR A 52 -4.29 -22.05 7.14
N ALA A 53 -3.04 -21.60 7.29
CA ALA A 53 -2.69 -20.17 7.30
C ALA A 53 -2.72 -19.49 5.91
N THR A 54 -2.82 -20.26 4.82
CA THR A 54 -2.59 -19.75 3.46
C THR A 54 -3.71 -18.84 2.94
N ALA A 55 -4.96 -19.03 3.36
CA ALA A 55 -6.06 -18.17 2.91
C ALA A 55 -6.16 -16.85 3.70
N GLY A 56 -5.95 -16.90 5.02
CA GLY A 56 -6.05 -15.72 5.89
C GLY A 56 -4.94 -14.70 5.67
N ASN A 57 -3.71 -15.17 5.41
CA ASN A 57 -2.57 -14.30 5.11
C ASN A 57 -2.78 -13.53 3.80
N SER A 58 -3.15 -14.24 2.72
CA SER A 58 -3.36 -13.63 1.40
C SER A 58 -4.44 -12.55 1.43
N GLN A 59 -5.53 -12.76 2.17
CA GLN A 59 -6.59 -11.75 2.32
C GLN A 59 -6.12 -10.50 3.10
N ALA A 60 -5.30 -10.67 4.13
CA ALA A 60 -4.71 -9.55 4.87
C ALA A 60 -3.74 -8.75 3.98
N VAL A 61 -2.85 -9.43 3.24
CA VAL A 61 -1.91 -8.77 2.31
C VAL A 61 -2.66 -8.03 1.19
N CYS A 62 -3.73 -8.65 0.66
CA CYS A 62 -4.58 -8.02 -0.34
C CYS A 62 -5.29 -6.77 0.17
N THR A 63 -5.79 -6.80 1.42
CA THR A 63 -6.43 -5.64 2.04
C THR A 63 -5.40 -4.51 2.24
N SER A 64 -4.22 -4.85 2.74
CA SER A 64 -3.12 -3.89 2.89
C SER A 64 -2.70 -3.29 1.55
N ALA A 65 -2.54 -4.10 0.50
CA ALA A 65 -2.13 -3.63 -0.82
C ALA A 65 -3.20 -2.73 -1.48
N LYS A 66 -4.50 -3.04 -1.32
CA LYS A 66 -5.61 -2.18 -1.77
C LYS A 66 -5.70 -0.87 -0.99
N THR A 67 -5.32 -0.88 0.28
CA THR A 67 -5.32 0.33 1.13
C THR A 67 -4.12 1.21 0.82
N LEU A 68 -2.99 0.60 0.50
CA LEU A 68 -1.73 1.25 0.15
C LEU A 68 -1.82 2.06 -1.14
N ILE A 69 -2.45 1.49 -2.17
CA ILE A 69 -2.70 2.17 -3.44
C ILE A 69 -4.19 2.08 -3.72
N ASN A 70 -4.90 3.17 -3.46
CA ASN A 70 -6.30 3.29 -3.82
C ASN A 70 -6.49 4.12 -5.12
N ASP A 71 -7.72 4.19 -5.62
CA ASP A 71 -8.01 4.93 -6.85
C ASP A 71 -7.76 6.45 -6.70
N SER A 72 -7.87 7.02 -5.48
CA SER A 72 -7.54 8.43 -5.21
C SER A 72 -6.04 8.69 -5.25
N ASP A 73 -5.23 7.73 -4.81
CA ASP A 73 -3.77 7.80 -4.85
C ASP A 73 -3.25 7.76 -6.29
N LEU A 74 -3.88 6.93 -7.14
CA LEU A 74 -3.60 6.90 -8.57
C LEU A 74 -3.99 8.20 -9.28
N ASP A 75 -5.13 8.80 -8.90
CA ASP A 75 -5.53 10.12 -9.43
C ASP A 75 -4.50 11.19 -9.03
N ALA A 76 -4.07 11.20 -7.75
CA ALA A 76 -3.03 12.11 -7.27
C ALA A 76 -1.71 11.93 -8.02
N LEU A 77 -1.28 10.68 -8.27
CA LEU A 77 -0.10 10.39 -9.09
C LEU A 77 -0.28 10.89 -10.53
N GLY A 78 -1.46 10.71 -11.12
CA GLY A 78 -1.80 11.21 -12.45
C GLY A 78 -1.74 12.73 -12.53
N GLN A 79 -2.22 13.45 -11.50
CA GLN A 79 -2.10 14.89 -11.40
C GLN A 79 -0.64 15.35 -11.29
N GLN A 80 0.19 14.65 -10.51
CA GLN A 80 1.62 14.93 -10.41
C GLN A 80 2.35 14.70 -11.74
N LEU A 81 2.04 13.62 -12.46
CA LEU A 81 2.59 13.34 -13.79
C LEU A 81 2.13 14.39 -14.82
N GLY A 82 0.87 14.84 -14.74
CA GLY A 82 0.36 15.94 -15.56
C GLY A 82 1.06 17.28 -15.26
N ALA A 83 1.36 17.55 -13.99
CA ALA A 83 2.13 18.72 -13.58
C ALA A 83 3.58 18.63 -14.10
N LEU A 84 4.21 17.45 -14.04
CA LEU A 84 5.52 17.20 -14.63
C LEU A 84 5.53 17.45 -16.14
N ALA A 85 4.57 16.89 -16.87
CA ALA A 85 4.42 17.12 -18.31
C ALA A 85 4.25 18.61 -18.65
N THR A 86 3.44 19.33 -17.86
CA THR A 86 3.24 20.78 -18.02
C THR A 86 4.54 21.54 -17.74
N ALA A 87 5.30 21.13 -16.72
CA ALA A 87 6.59 21.71 -16.39
C ALA A 87 7.63 21.46 -17.50
N HIS A 88 7.60 20.30 -18.17
CA HIS A 88 8.38 20.03 -19.40
C HIS A 88 7.99 20.97 -20.53
N GLN A 89 6.70 21.13 -20.82
CA GLN A 89 6.22 21.99 -21.89
C GLN A 89 6.56 23.48 -21.66
N THR A 90 6.46 23.94 -20.42
CA THR A 90 6.78 25.31 -20.03
C THR A 90 8.26 25.55 -19.76
N LYS A 91 9.11 24.51 -19.89
CA LYS A 91 10.56 24.54 -19.59
C LYS A 91 10.88 25.08 -18.19
N ASN A 92 10.00 24.82 -17.22
CA ASN A 92 10.20 25.25 -15.83
C ASN A 92 10.95 24.17 -15.06
N ALA A 93 12.26 24.34 -14.92
CA ALA A 93 13.15 23.36 -14.27
C ALA A 93 12.83 23.13 -12.78
N ASP A 94 12.45 24.19 -12.04
CA ASP A 94 12.09 24.07 -10.63
C ASP A 94 10.80 23.27 -10.43
N ALA A 95 9.81 23.51 -11.30
CA ALA A 95 8.55 22.75 -11.29
C ALA A 95 8.78 21.28 -11.71
N GLN A 96 9.66 21.02 -12.68
CA GLN A 96 10.05 19.66 -13.06
C GLN A 96 10.70 18.93 -11.87
N ALA A 97 11.72 19.52 -11.26
CA ALA A 97 12.42 18.93 -10.11
C ALA A 97 11.48 18.67 -8.93
N THR A 98 10.53 19.58 -8.69
CA THR A 98 9.52 19.42 -7.63
C THR A 98 8.57 18.26 -7.93
N ALA A 99 8.03 18.19 -9.15
CA ALA A 99 7.11 17.13 -9.56
C ALA A 99 7.81 15.77 -9.61
N GLU A 100 9.02 15.69 -10.17
CA GLU A 100 9.84 14.48 -10.16
C GLU A 100 10.09 13.99 -8.74
N LYS A 101 10.50 14.88 -7.83
CA LYS A 101 10.78 14.49 -6.44
C LYS A 101 9.52 13.95 -5.75
N ALA A 102 8.36 14.56 -5.98
CA ALA A 102 7.09 14.09 -5.45
C ALA A 102 6.76 12.68 -5.95
N ILE A 103 6.84 12.47 -7.28
CA ILE A 103 6.55 11.17 -7.91
C ILE A 103 7.54 10.10 -7.43
N LYS A 104 8.84 10.40 -7.39
CA LYS A 104 9.89 9.47 -6.93
C LYS A 104 9.66 9.05 -5.48
N ASN A 105 9.34 10.01 -4.61
CA ASN A 105 9.05 9.70 -3.21
C ASN A 105 7.82 8.81 -3.09
N GLN A 106 6.71 9.18 -3.73
CA GLN A 106 5.45 8.44 -3.64
C GLN A 106 5.58 7.02 -4.23
N ALA A 107 6.11 6.89 -5.45
CA ALA A 107 6.31 5.60 -6.09
C ALA A 107 7.36 4.75 -5.35
N GLY A 108 8.41 5.36 -4.80
CA GLY A 108 9.40 4.68 -3.97
C GLY A 108 8.82 4.12 -2.67
N THR A 109 8.00 4.91 -1.96
CA THR A 109 7.28 4.45 -0.77
C THR A 109 6.37 3.26 -1.09
N TRP A 110 5.56 3.36 -2.15
CA TRP A 110 4.70 2.25 -2.55
C TRP A 110 5.50 1.02 -2.97
N ALA A 111 6.58 1.17 -3.74
CA ALA A 111 7.42 0.04 -4.14
C ALA A 111 8.02 -0.68 -2.93
N GLN A 112 8.45 0.08 -1.91
CA GLN A 112 8.99 -0.47 -0.67
C GLN A 112 7.92 -1.19 0.15
N GLU A 113 6.74 -0.60 0.33
CA GLU A 113 5.65 -1.24 1.08
C GLU A 113 5.09 -2.47 0.35
N LEU A 114 4.96 -2.42 -0.98
CA LEU A 114 4.62 -3.60 -1.78
C LEU A 114 5.68 -4.69 -1.68
N GLY A 115 6.97 -4.33 -1.63
CA GLY A 115 8.05 -5.29 -1.41
C GLY A 115 7.97 -5.99 -0.05
N GLN A 116 7.55 -5.28 1.00
CA GLN A 116 7.28 -5.88 2.31
C GLN A 116 6.07 -6.83 2.26
N LEU A 117 4.98 -6.39 1.63
CA LEU A 117 3.79 -7.22 1.42
C LEU A 117 4.08 -8.46 0.59
N GLN A 118 4.96 -8.37 -0.42
CA GLN A 118 5.42 -9.50 -1.22
C GLN A 118 6.18 -10.53 -0.39
N GLN A 119 6.93 -10.11 0.64
CA GLN A 119 7.61 -11.04 1.54
C GLN A 119 6.65 -11.70 2.54
N GLN A 120 5.55 -11.03 2.86
CA GLN A 120 4.52 -11.53 3.77
C GLN A 120 3.49 -12.42 3.09
N ALA A 121 3.31 -12.29 1.77
CA ALA A 121 2.37 -13.10 1.00
C ALA A 121 2.82 -14.56 0.90
N ASP A 122 1.96 -15.48 1.35
CA ASP A 122 2.15 -16.92 1.16
C ASP A 122 1.71 -17.40 -0.24
N ASP A 123 0.79 -16.69 -0.89
CA ASP A 123 0.31 -17.04 -2.23
C ASP A 123 1.30 -16.64 -3.34
N PRO A 124 1.76 -17.59 -4.19
CA PRO A 124 2.77 -17.31 -5.23
C PRO A 124 2.27 -16.40 -6.36
N GLY A 125 0.96 -16.41 -6.66
CA GLY A 125 0.36 -15.53 -7.66
C GLY A 125 0.32 -14.08 -7.17
N LEU A 126 -0.05 -13.89 -5.91
CA LEU A 126 -0.03 -12.59 -5.23
C LEU A 126 1.39 -12.04 -5.13
N ARG A 127 2.38 -12.86 -4.74
CA ARG A 127 3.80 -12.46 -4.71
C ARG A 127 4.29 -11.98 -6.07
N THR A 128 3.94 -12.70 -7.14
CA THR A 128 4.31 -12.32 -8.50
C THR A 128 3.71 -10.96 -8.86
N THR A 129 2.41 -10.79 -8.61
CA THR A 129 1.69 -9.55 -8.95
C THR A 129 2.22 -8.34 -8.16
N LEU A 130 2.46 -8.50 -6.85
CA LEU A 130 3.06 -7.46 -6.01
C LEU A 130 4.47 -7.09 -6.47
N GLY A 131 5.27 -8.09 -6.89
CA GLY A 131 6.62 -7.89 -7.43
C GLY A 131 6.62 -7.15 -8.77
N GLU A 132 5.72 -7.51 -9.69
CA GLU A 132 5.52 -6.79 -10.96
C GLU A 132 5.13 -5.33 -10.73
N LEU A 133 4.23 -5.08 -9.78
CA LEU A 133 3.77 -3.75 -9.44
C LEU A 133 4.88 -2.91 -8.78
N SER A 134 5.62 -3.48 -7.81
CA SER A 134 6.78 -2.84 -7.18
C SER A 134 7.88 -2.52 -8.20
N THR A 135 8.14 -3.44 -9.14
CA THR A 135 9.09 -3.21 -10.24
C THR A 135 8.63 -2.08 -11.15
N SER A 136 7.34 -2.06 -11.52
CA SER A 136 6.77 -1.00 -12.35
C SER A 136 6.85 0.38 -11.67
N LEU A 137 6.62 0.44 -10.37
CA LEU A 137 6.75 1.66 -9.57
C LEU A 137 8.21 2.12 -9.43
N THR A 138 9.14 1.18 -9.26
CA THR A 138 10.57 1.48 -9.24
C THR A 138 11.05 2.00 -10.60
N ALA A 139 10.56 1.39 -11.69
CA ALA A 139 10.81 1.87 -13.04
C ALA A 139 10.22 3.27 -13.24
N LEU A 140 9.02 3.54 -12.74
CA LEU A 140 8.42 4.88 -12.78
C LEU A 140 9.24 5.91 -11.97
N ALA A 141 9.74 5.54 -10.80
CA ALA A 141 10.60 6.41 -9.99
C ALA A 141 11.99 6.65 -10.61
N SER A 142 12.33 5.97 -11.70
CA SER A 142 13.60 6.18 -12.38
C SER A 142 13.58 7.51 -13.13
N THR A 143 14.66 8.29 -13.00
CA THR A 143 14.80 9.59 -13.67
C THR A 143 14.61 9.48 -15.19
N GLU A 144 15.05 8.38 -15.80
CA GLU A 144 14.88 8.14 -17.24
C GLU A 144 13.40 8.03 -17.65
N SER A 145 12.59 7.31 -16.87
CA SER A 145 11.15 7.19 -17.11
C SER A 145 10.45 8.53 -16.95
N LEU A 146 10.85 9.34 -15.95
CA LEU A 146 10.25 10.64 -15.68
C LEU A 146 10.66 11.70 -16.71
N ASP A 147 11.92 11.73 -17.16
CA ASP A 147 12.33 12.56 -18.31
C ASP A 147 11.54 12.19 -19.57
N GLY A 148 11.22 10.90 -19.71
CA GLY A 148 10.38 10.37 -20.78
C GLY A 148 8.95 10.93 -20.79
N VAL A 149 8.44 11.49 -19.69
CA VAL A 149 7.08 12.04 -19.58
C VAL A 149 7.05 13.50 -20.04
N LYS A 150 7.09 13.71 -21.35
CA LYS A 150 7.10 15.05 -21.97
C LYS A 150 5.69 15.54 -22.31
N SER A 151 4.70 14.64 -22.31
CA SER A 151 3.29 14.96 -22.58
C SER A 151 2.33 14.30 -21.60
N VAL A 152 1.13 14.88 -21.51
CA VAL A 152 0.03 14.35 -20.70
C VAL A 152 -0.44 12.98 -21.22
N GLU A 153 -0.28 12.69 -22.51
CA GLU A 153 -0.58 11.38 -23.08
C GLU A 153 0.38 10.30 -22.56
N GLN A 154 1.68 10.62 -22.47
CA GLN A 154 2.67 9.71 -21.88
C GLN A 154 2.42 9.51 -20.38
N ALA A 155 2.09 10.59 -19.66
CA ALA A 155 1.63 10.50 -18.27
C ALA A 155 0.43 9.56 -18.13
N GLY A 156 -0.56 9.70 -19.02
CA GLY A 156 -1.76 8.86 -19.05
C GLY A 156 -1.44 7.37 -19.29
N LEU A 157 -0.56 7.05 -20.23
CA LEU A 157 -0.13 5.67 -20.50
C LEU A 157 0.54 5.02 -19.28
N THR A 158 1.35 5.79 -18.56
CA THR A 158 2.00 5.34 -17.32
C THR A 158 0.95 5.00 -16.25
N VAL A 159 0.01 5.90 -15.98
CA VAL A 159 -1.07 5.67 -15.00
C VAL A 159 -1.93 4.47 -15.40
N LEU A 160 -2.21 4.31 -16.69
CA LEU A 160 -3.03 3.21 -17.22
C LEU A 160 -2.32 1.85 -17.06
N THR A 161 -1.00 1.83 -17.20
CA THR A 161 -0.17 0.64 -16.96
C THR A 161 -0.20 0.24 -15.48
N LEU A 162 -0.04 1.22 -14.56
CA LEU A 162 -0.17 0.99 -13.12
C LEU A 162 -1.58 0.52 -12.75
N GLY A 163 -2.62 1.15 -13.32
CA GLY A 163 -4.02 0.77 -13.11
C GLY A 163 -4.30 -0.66 -13.57
N THR A 164 -3.71 -1.10 -14.68
CA THR A 164 -3.81 -2.49 -15.15
C THR A 164 -3.15 -3.47 -14.18
N GLY A 165 -2.00 -3.10 -13.60
CA GLY A 165 -1.35 -3.88 -12.54
C GLY A 165 -2.21 -3.96 -11.27
N LEU A 166 -2.87 -2.87 -10.91
CA LEU A 166 -3.81 -2.83 -9.78
C LEU A 166 -5.06 -3.67 -10.04
N ASP A 167 -5.58 -3.70 -11.26
CA ASP A 167 -6.72 -4.55 -11.63
C ASP A 167 -6.36 -6.04 -11.53
N LYS A 168 -5.16 -6.42 -11.99
CA LYS A 168 -4.62 -7.77 -11.78
C LYS A 168 -4.50 -8.11 -10.29
N LEU A 169 -4.01 -7.18 -9.48
CA LEU A 169 -3.95 -7.35 -8.03
C LEU A 169 -5.36 -7.52 -7.43
N LYS A 170 -6.32 -6.68 -7.81
CA LYS A 170 -7.73 -6.78 -7.39
C LYS A 170 -8.30 -8.16 -7.73
N LYS A 171 -8.04 -8.68 -8.94
CA LYS A 171 -8.46 -10.03 -9.39
C LYS A 171 -7.75 -11.16 -8.64
N ALA A 172 -6.46 -11.04 -8.36
CA ALA A 172 -5.71 -12.02 -7.57
C ALA A 172 -6.22 -12.09 -6.12
N CYS A 173 -6.82 -11.01 -5.63
CA CYS A 173 -7.31 -10.89 -4.27
C CYS A 173 -8.75 -11.37 -4.03
N GLY A 174 -9.48 -11.80 -5.06
CA GLY A 174 -10.90 -12.17 -4.96
C GLY A 174 -11.83 -10.98 -5.11
#